data_AF-A0A1H9J0S7-F1
#
_entry.id   AF-A0A1H9J0S7-F1
#
_cell.length_a   1.000
_cell.length_b   1.000
_cell.length_c   1.000
_cell.angle_alpha   90.00
_cell.angle_beta   90.00
_cell.angle_gamma   90.00
#
_symmetry.space_group_name_H-M   'P 1'
#
loop_
_entity.id
_entity.type
_entity.pdbx_description
1 polymer ?
#
loop_
_entity_poly.entity_id
_entity_poly.type
_entity_poly.pdbx_seq_one_letter_code
_entity_poly.pdbx_strand_id
1 'polypeptide(L)' 'MPRVLITGANRGIGAALMNAARAGGHSPIGTTRHSGDGFTALTLNRPGTVAAGIITLIDRLTMADTGRFLHFTGKERPF' A
#
# COMPACT_ATOMS: atom_id res chain seq x y z
N MET A 1 -6.59 -20.31 14.42
CA MET A 1 -5.40 -19.80 13.68
C MET A 1 -5.82 -18.85 12.55
N PRO A 2 -5.91 -17.52 12.79
CA PRO A 2 -6.13 -16.52 11.75
C PRO A 2 -4.86 -16.14 10.97
N ARG A 3 -5.03 -15.67 9.74
CA ARG A 3 -3.98 -14.99 8.95
C ARG A 3 -4.12 -13.48 9.15
N VAL A 4 -3.04 -12.82 9.57
CA VAL A 4 -3.07 -11.40 9.95
C VAL A 4 -2.10 -10.61 9.07
N LEU A 5 -2.55 -9.56 8.39
CA LEU A 5 -1.67 -8.66 7.66
C LEU A 5 -1.23 -7.51 8.57
N ILE A 6 0.08 -7.32 8.75
CA ILE A 6 0.65 -6.26 9.56
C ILE A 6 1.53 -5.38 8.68
N THR A 7 1.19 -4.09 8.57
CA THR A 7 1.99 -3.12 7.81
C THR A 7 3.04 -2.45 8.69
N GLY A 8 4.19 -2.09 8.12
CA GLY A 8 5.28 -1.47 8.88
C GLY A 8 5.89 -2.40 9.94
N ALA A 9 5.99 -3.69 9.64
CA ALA A 9 6.20 -4.76 10.61
C ALA A 9 7.62 -4.88 11.18
N ASN A 10 8.59 -4.11 10.68
CA ASN A 10 10.01 -4.29 11.02
C ASN A 10 10.52 -3.50 12.24
N ARG A 11 9.70 -2.62 12.84
CA ARG A 11 10.10 -1.86 14.04
C ARG A 11 8.91 -1.36 14.84
N GLY A 12 9.17 -0.89 16.07
CA GLY A 12 8.18 -0.24 16.92
C GLY A 12 6.94 -1.12 17.14
N ILE A 13 5.75 -0.50 17.02
CA ILE A 13 4.47 -1.17 17.23
C ILE A 13 4.26 -2.34 16.27
N GLY A 14 4.67 -2.21 14.99
CA GLY A 14 4.52 -3.28 14.00
C GLY A 14 5.29 -4.56 14.38
N ALA A 15 6.50 -4.41 14.90
CA ALA A 15 7.30 -5.53 15.39
C ALA A 15 6.68 -6.16 16.65
N ALA A 16 6.16 -5.34 17.57
CA ALA A 16 5.45 -5.84 18.74
C ALA A 16 4.19 -6.63 18.37
N LEU A 17 3.42 -6.14 17.38
CA LEU A 17 2.25 -6.84 16.84
C LEU A 17 2.62 -8.17 16.16
N MET A 18 3.73 -8.22 15.42
CA MET A 18 4.25 -9.48 14.83
C MET A 18 4.54 -10.51 15.93
N ASN A 19 5.22 -10.10 16.99
CA ASN A 19 5.55 -10.98 18.11
C ASN A 19 4.30 -11.45 18.86
N ALA A 20 3.37 -10.53 19.15
CA ALA A 20 2.12 -10.86 19.81
C ALA A 20 1.25 -11.82 18.98
N ALA A 21 1.14 -11.59 17.66
CA ALA A 21 0.39 -12.48 16.77
C ALA A 21 1.00 -13.88 16.71
N ARG A 22 2.33 -13.98 16.64
CA ARG A 22 3.04 -15.28 16.68
C ARG A 22 2.84 -15.99 18.02
N ALA A 23 2.98 -15.29 19.14
CA ALA A 23 2.77 -15.84 20.48
C ALA A 23 1.32 -16.32 20.69
N GLY A 24 0.35 -15.64 20.09
CA GLY A 24 -1.06 -16.06 20.06
C GLY A 24 -1.36 -17.21 19.10
N GLY A 25 -0.34 -17.83 18.49
CA GLY A 25 -0.51 -18.93 17.55
C GLY A 25 -1.18 -18.52 16.23
N HIS A 26 -1.02 -17.27 15.79
CA HIS A 26 -1.53 -16.81 14.50
C HIS A 26 -0.44 -16.88 13.42
N SER A 27 -0.83 -16.74 12.15
CA SER A 27 0.10 -16.71 11.01
C SER A 27 0.15 -15.30 10.40
N PRO A 28 0.98 -14.39 10.94
CA PRO A 28 1.07 -13.04 10.44
C PRO A 28 1.90 -12.94 9.15
N ILE A 29 1.45 -12.10 8.23
CA ILE A 29 2.16 -11.64 7.04
C ILE A 29 2.60 -10.20 7.35
N GLY A 30 3.90 -9.99 7.51
CA GLY A 30 4.44 -8.66 7.77
C GLY A 30 4.89 -7.97 6.49
N THR A 31 4.65 -6.67 6.38
CA THR A 31 5.12 -5.86 5.24
C THR A 31 5.99 -4.68 5.65
N THR A 32 6.93 -4.31 4.78
CA THR A 32 7.76 -3.11 4.92
C THR A 32 8.00 -2.47 3.54
N ARG A 33 8.68 -1.32 3.47
CA ARG A 33 9.02 -0.70 2.17
C ARG A 33 9.97 -1.56 1.33
N HIS A 34 10.76 -2.42 1.97
CA HIS A 34 11.72 -3.29 1.30
C HIS A 34 11.39 -4.76 1.59
N SER A 35 11.66 -5.64 0.62
CA SER A 35 11.61 -7.08 0.84
C SER A 35 12.88 -7.54 1.56
N GLY A 36 12.76 -8.50 2.46
CA GLY A 36 13.88 -9.02 3.26
C GLY A 36 13.43 -9.44 4.66
N ASP A 37 14.25 -10.21 5.37
CA ASP A 37 14.04 -10.62 6.78
C ASP A 37 12.67 -11.26 7.07
N GLY A 38 12.09 -11.95 6.08
CA GLY A 38 10.76 -12.55 6.20
C GLY A 38 9.59 -11.58 6.02
N PHE A 39 9.82 -10.37 5.52
CA PHE A 39 8.79 -9.39 5.18
C PHE A 39 8.55 -9.26 3.67
N THR A 40 7.28 -9.06 3.31
CA THR A 40 6.85 -8.74 1.94
C THR A 40 6.98 -7.24 1.68
N ALA A 41 7.51 -6.85 0.52
CA ALA A 41 7.57 -5.45 0.14
C ALA A 41 6.16 -4.87 -0.10
N LEU A 42 5.84 -3.78 0.58
CA LEU A 42 4.65 -2.97 0.39
C LEU A 42 5.01 -1.50 0.62
N THR A 43 4.98 -0.72 -0.46
CA THR A 43 5.12 0.73 -0.39
C THR A 43 3.74 1.37 -0.42
N LEU A 44 3.37 2.01 0.68
CA LEU A 44 2.15 2.83 0.76
C LEU A 44 2.47 4.25 0.30
N ASN A 45 1.63 4.78 -0.57
CA ASN A 45 1.78 6.15 -1.06
C ASN A 45 1.46 7.16 0.06
N ARG A 46 2.17 8.28 0.09
CA ARG A 46 1.81 9.36 1.01
C ARG A 46 0.51 10.03 0.52
N PRO A 47 -0.45 10.32 1.42
CA PRO A 47 -1.71 10.94 1.02
C PRO A 47 -1.52 12.23 0.19
N GLY A 48 -0.59 13.10 0.59
CA GLY A 48 -0.28 14.32 -0.16
C GLY A 48 0.23 14.08 -1.58
N THR A 49 1.03 13.03 -1.80
CA THR A 49 1.51 12.66 -3.14
C THR A 49 0.37 12.17 -4.03
N VAL A 50 -0.55 11.39 -3.46
CA VAL A 50 -1.73 10.92 -4.19
C VAL A 50 -2.63 12.10 -4.57
N ALA A 51 -2.93 12.98 -3.60
CA ALA A 51 -3.77 14.15 -3.82
C ALA A 51 -3.21 15.09 -4.89
N ALA A 52 -1.91 15.41 -4.83
CA ALA A 52 -1.25 16.24 -5.83
C ALA A 52 -1.35 15.63 -7.24
N GLY A 53 -1.14 14.31 -7.38
CA GLY A 53 -1.27 13.64 -8.67
C GLY A 53 -2.70 13.68 -9.23
N ILE A 54 -3.72 13.54 -8.37
CA ILE A 54 -5.13 13.69 -8.78
C ILE A 54 -5.41 15.10 -9.30
N ILE A 55 -4.96 16.14 -8.59
CA ILE A 55 -5.14 17.54 -9.02
C ILE A 55 -4.49 17.77 -10.40
N THR A 56 -3.24 17.33 -10.57
CA THR A 56 -2.55 17.43 -11.87
C THR A 56 -3.29 16.71 -13.00
N LEU A 57 -3.99 15.60 -12.71
CA LEU A 57 -4.81 14.92 -13.72
C LEU A 57 -6.04 15.74 -14.08
N ILE A 58 -6.76 16.25 -13.09
CA ILE A 58 -7.95 17.08 -13.29
C ILE A 58 -7.63 18.26 -14.22
N ASP A 59 -6.49 18.93 -14.00
CA ASP A 59 -6.10 20.10 -14.79
C ASP A 59 -5.83 19.80 -16.28
N ARG A 60 -5.53 18.55 -16.64
CA ARG A 60 -5.17 18.17 -18.03
C ARG A 60 -6.18 17.25 -18.73
N LEU A 61 -7.25 16.82 -18.04
CA LEU A 61 -8.24 15.91 -18.61
C LEU A 61 -9.02 16.59 -19.72
N THR A 62 -9.34 15.82 -20.76
CA THR A 62 -10.15 16.28 -21.89
C THR A 62 -11.30 15.31 -22.15
N MET A 63 -12.23 15.68 -23.04
CA MET A 63 -13.32 14.79 -23.45
C MET A 63 -12.82 13.48 -24.06
N ALA A 64 -11.64 13.49 -24.69
CA ALA A 64 -11.01 12.30 -25.27
C ALA A 64 -10.60 11.25 -24.22
N ASP A 65 -10.53 11.64 -22.94
CA ASP A 65 -10.17 10.73 -21.85
C ASP A 65 -11.37 9.98 -21.24
N THR A 66 -12.58 10.26 -21.72
CA THR A 66 -13.81 9.60 -21.24
C THR A 66 -13.76 8.09 -21.45
N GLY A 67 -14.17 7.32 -20.43
CA GLY A 67 -14.18 5.86 -20.46
C GLY A 67 -12.87 5.19 -20.02
N ARG A 68 -11.83 5.98 -19.71
CA ARG A 68 -10.52 5.48 -19.25
C ARG A 68 -10.43 5.51 -17.72
N PHE A 69 -9.75 4.51 -17.15
CA PHE A 69 -9.44 4.46 -15.71
C PHE A 69 -8.00 4.88 -15.49
N LEU A 70 -7.79 6.05 -14.88
CA LEU A 70 -6.45 6.58 -14.65
C LEU A 70 -6.06 6.45 -13.17
N HIS A 71 -4.89 5.87 -12.91
CA HIS A 71 -4.22 5.97 -11.61
C HIS A 71 -3.76 7.41 -11.36
N PHE A 72 -3.58 7.85 -10.10
CA PHE A 72 -3.16 9.22 -9.77
C PHE A 72 -1.82 9.66 -10.39
N THR A 73 -1.04 8.72 -10.93
CA THR A 73 0.19 8.99 -11.69
C THR A 73 -0.06 9.24 -13.18
N GLY A 74 -1.32 9.22 -13.64
CA GLY A 74 -1.72 9.29 -15.05
C GLY A 74 -1.65 8.00 -15.84
N LYS A 75 -1.22 6.89 -15.23
CA LYS A 75 -1.17 5.59 -15.88
C LYS A 75 -2.57 5.01 -16.00
N GLU A 76 -2.97 4.61 -17.20
CA GLU A 76 -4.22 3.90 -17.44
C GLU A 76 -4.21 2.49 -16.84
N ARG A 77 -5.38 2.04 -16.38
CA ARG A 77 -5.63 0.74 -15.77
C ARG A 77 -6.75 0.02 -16.52
N PRO A 78 -6.65 -1.32 -16.65
CA PRO A 78 -7.76 -2.11 -17.14
C PRO A 78 -8.91 -2.13 -16.11
N PHE A 79 -10.09 -2.50 -16.59
CA PHE A 79 -11.23 -2.88 -15.76
C PHE A 79 -10.97 -4.21 -15.03
#